data_AF-A0A2S0MCQ1-F1
#
_entry.id   AF-A0A2S0MCQ1-F1
#
_cell.length_a   1.000
_cell.length_b   1.000
_cell.length_c   1.000
_cell.angle_alpha   90.00
_cell.angle_beta   90.00
_cell.angle_gamma   90.00
#
_symmetry.space_group_name_H-M   'P 1'
#
loop_
_entity.id
_entity.type
_entity.pdbx_description
1 polymer ?
#
loop_
_entity_poly.entity_id
_entity_poly.type
_entity_poly.pdbx_seq_one_letter_code
_entity_poly.pdbx_strand_id
1 'polypeptide(L)'
;MDTAADLEGRIDAVGQAVIWLAAALEDARLIDGPQLCRALRGRQPPAGTPAALAAASQRTLRQMADALDGARQVRQAQADQSRGHPPDGPRA
;
A
#
# COMPACT_ATOMS: atom_id res chain seq x y z
N MET A 1 -10.63 16.72 -23.46
CA MET A 1 -11.42 16.64 -22.22
C MET A 1 -10.96 15.37 -21.53
N ASP A 2 -10.36 15.48 -20.35
CA ASP A 2 -10.04 14.29 -19.55
C ASP A 2 -11.35 13.56 -19.26
N THR A 3 -11.43 12.30 -19.67
CA THR A 3 -12.59 11.44 -19.42
C THR A 3 -12.58 10.99 -17.96
N ALA A 4 -13.72 10.49 -17.46
CA ALA A 4 -13.77 9.84 -16.15
C ALA A 4 -12.74 8.68 -16.06
N ALA A 5 -12.54 7.96 -17.16
CA ALA A 5 -11.56 6.89 -17.27
C ALA A 5 -10.12 7.39 -17.14
N ASP A 6 -9.79 8.57 -17.67
CA ASP A 6 -8.45 9.16 -17.53
C ASP A 6 -8.14 9.51 -16.07
N LEU A 7 -9.14 10.01 -15.34
CA LEU A 7 -9.00 10.28 -13.91
C LEU A 7 -8.85 8.99 -13.09
N GLU A 8 -9.67 7.98 -13.37
CA GLU A 8 -9.58 6.67 -12.73
C GLU A 8 -8.20 6.04 -12.96
N GLY A 9 -7.71 6.05 -14.19
CA GLY A 9 -6.39 5.53 -14.54
C GLY A 9 -5.25 6.26 -13.82
N ARG A 10 -5.34 7.58 -13.66
CA ARG A 10 -4.35 8.35 -12.89
C ARG A 10 -4.37 8.00 -11.40
N ILE A 11 -5.55 7.82 -10.82
CA ILE A 11 -5.69 7.43 -9.41
C ILE A 11 -5.10 6.03 -9.19
N ASP A 12 -5.42 5.08 -10.06
CA ASP A 12 -4.88 3.73 -10.01
C ASP A 12 -3.36 3.71 -10.15
N ALA A 13 -2.82 4.41 -11.16
CA ALA A 13 -1.38 4.51 -11.39
C ALA A 13 -0.63 5.11 -10.18
N VAL A 14 -1.18 6.16 -9.55
CA VAL A 14 -0.61 6.74 -8.34
C VAL A 14 -0.70 5.78 -7.16
N GLY A 15 -1.83 5.10 -6.98
CA GLY A 15 -2.02 4.09 -5.95
C GLY A 15 -0.97 2.98 -6.06
N GLN A 16 -0.78 2.46 -7.26
CA GLN A 16 0.19 1.43 -7.56
C GLN A 16 1.63 1.92 -7.33
N ALA A 17 1.98 3.12 -7.80
CA ALA A 17 3.31 3.71 -7.57
C ALA A 17 3.63 3.84 -6.07
N VAL A 18 2.66 4.27 -5.26
CA VAL A 18 2.82 4.35 -3.80
C VAL A 18 3.04 2.96 -3.18
N ILE A 19 2.33 1.94 -3.65
CA ILE A 19 2.50 0.55 -3.18
C ILE A 19 3.93 0.05 -3.45
N TRP A 20 4.43 0.24 -4.67
CA TRP A 20 5.79 -0.17 -5.04
C TRP A 20 6.85 0.59 -4.24
N LEU A 21 6.67 1.91 -4.07
CA LEU A 21 7.59 2.73 -3.30
C LEU A 21 7.63 2.32 -1.83
N ALA A 22 6.47 2.12 -1.20
CA ALA A 22 6.39 1.68 0.19
C ALA A 22 7.05 0.31 0.37
N ALA A 23 6.83 -0.63 -0.55
CA ALA A 23 7.48 -1.94 -0.52
C ALA A 23 9.00 -1.83 -0.58
N ALA A 24 9.54 -1.08 -1.55
CA ALA A 24 10.98 -0.90 -1.72
C ALA A 24 11.64 -0.26 -0.49
N LEU A 25 10.97 0.72 0.13
CA LEU A 25 11.47 1.39 1.33
C LEU A 25 11.38 0.48 2.58
N GLU A 26 10.34 -0.34 2.70
CA GLU A 26 10.20 -1.31 3.80
C GLU A 26 11.26 -2.41 3.70
N ASP A 27 11.51 -2.96 2.50
CA ASP A 27 12.55 -3.95 2.24
C ASP A 27 13.96 -3.40 2.53
N ALA A 28 14.19 -2.12 2.21
CA ALA A 28 15.40 -1.39 2.57
C ALA A 28 15.50 -1.04 4.07
N ARG A 29 14.47 -1.35 4.87
CA ARG A 29 14.33 -1.02 6.30
C ARG A 29 14.39 0.49 6.59
N LEU A 30 13.91 1.31 5.66
CA LEU A 30 13.87 2.77 5.77
C LEU A 30 12.55 3.29 6.33
N ILE A 31 11.48 2.49 6.24
CA ILE A 31 10.17 2.82 6.80
C ILE A 31 9.57 1.64 7.57
N ASP A 32 8.68 1.97 8.50
CA ASP A 32 7.77 1.02 9.15
C ASP A 32 6.44 1.01 8.36
N GLY A 33 6.25 -0.03 7.54
CA GLY A 33 5.05 -0.20 6.71
C GLY A 33 3.74 -0.18 7.52
N PRO A 34 3.61 -0.89 8.66
CA PRO A 34 2.43 -0.82 9.52
C PRO A 34 2.14 0.59 10.04
N GLN A 35 3.19 1.33 10.44
CA GLN A 35 3.06 2.70 10.92
C GLN A 35 2.58 3.63 9.80
N LEU A 36 3.11 3.49 8.57
CA LEU A 36 2.65 4.23 7.40
C LEU A 36 1.14 4.01 7.17
N CYS A 37 0.68 2.76 7.17
CA CYS A 37 -0.73 2.45 6.95
C CYS A 37 -1.63 3.03 8.06
N ARG A 38 -1.17 3.01 9.32
CA ARG A 38 -1.86 3.68 10.44
C ARG A 38 -1.93 5.19 10.23
N ALA A 39 -0.84 5.82 9.80
CA ALA A 39 -0.79 7.26 9.54
C ALA A 39 -1.74 7.68 8.40
N LEU A 40 -1.85 6.87 7.33
CA LEU A 40 -2.79 7.11 6.24
C LEU A 40 -4.25 7.05 6.71
N ARG A 41 -4.61 6.04 7.52
CA ARG A 41 -5.97 5.91 8.09
C ARG A 41 -6.33 7.04 9.06
N GLY A 42 -5.34 7.56 9.80
CA GLY A 42 -5.50 8.62 10.78
C GLY A 42 -5.35 10.04 10.24
N ARG A 43 -4.98 10.21 8.96
CA ARG A 43 -4.74 11.52 8.34
C ARG A 43 -6.00 12.37 8.43
N GLN A 44 -5.87 13.52 9.10
CA GLN A 44 -6.92 14.53 9.09
C GLN A 44 -6.79 15.43 7.86
N PRO A 45 -7.91 15.77 7.19
CA PRO A 45 -7.93 16.77 6.14
C PRO A 45 -7.41 18.12 6.66
N PRO A 46 -6.74 18.92 5.82
CA PRO A 46 -6.35 20.27 6.18
C PRO A 46 -7.54 21.13 6.63
N ALA A 47 -7.30 22.08 7.54
CA ALA A 47 -8.31 23.05 7.92
C ALA A 47 -8.84 23.81 6.70
N GLY A 48 -10.16 24.02 6.64
CA GLY A 48 -10.81 24.68 5.50
C GLY A 48 -11.11 23.76 4.31
N THR A 49 -10.77 22.46 4.36
CA THR A 49 -11.18 21.50 3.32
C THR A 49 -12.72 21.36 3.31
N PRO A 50 -13.40 21.50 2.15
CA PRO A 50 -14.83 21.25 2.05
C PRO A 50 -15.20 19.84 2.53
N ALA A 51 -16.30 19.71 3.27
CA ALA A 51 -16.67 18.45 3.93
C ALA A 51 -16.76 17.25 2.98
N ALA A 52 -17.32 17.45 1.78
CA ALA A 52 -17.43 16.40 0.77
C ALA A 52 -16.03 15.94 0.26
N LEU A 53 -15.13 16.88 0.01
CA LEU A 53 -13.76 16.60 -0.41
C LEU A 53 -12.94 15.93 0.69
N ALA A 54 -13.14 16.37 1.95
CA ALA A 54 -12.54 15.77 3.13
C ALA A 54 -12.96 14.29 3.29
N ALA A 55 -14.26 14.01 3.18
CA ALA A 55 -14.79 12.66 3.27
C ALA A 55 -14.29 11.75 2.13
N ALA A 56 -14.25 12.28 0.90
CA ALA A 56 -13.69 11.55 -0.25
C ALA A 56 -12.20 11.23 -0.04
N SER A 57 -11.40 12.23 0.34
CA SER A 57 -9.96 12.07 0.60
C SER A 57 -9.69 11.04 1.70
N GLN A 58 -10.42 11.10 2.82
CA GLN A 58 -10.28 10.14 3.91
C GLN A 58 -10.64 8.72 3.48
N ARG A 59 -11.71 8.55 2.70
CA ARG A 59 -12.10 7.24 2.17
C ARG A 59 -10.99 6.67 1.27
N THR A 60 -10.47 7.48 0.35
CA THR A 60 -9.39 7.06 -0.56
C THR A 60 -8.12 6.70 0.22
N LEU A 61 -7.72 7.48 1.22
CA LEU A 61 -6.54 7.17 2.03
C LEU A 61 -6.69 5.87 2.82
N ARG A 62 -7.90 5.56 3.32
CA ARG A 62 -8.19 4.26 3.96
C ARG A 62 -8.08 3.10 2.97
N GLN A 63 -8.68 3.24 1.78
CA GLN A 63 -8.59 2.23 0.72
C GLN A 63 -7.13 1.97 0.30
N MET A 64 -6.32 3.03 0.17
CA MET A 64 -4.89 2.90 -0.12
C MET A 64 -4.15 2.16 1.01
N ALA A 65 -4.44 2.48 2.27
CA ALA A 65 -3.82 1.79 3.41
C ALA A 65 -4.19 0.30 3.44
N ASP A 66 -5.43 -0.05 3.09
CA ASP A 66 -5.89 -1.44 3.04
C ASP A 66 -5.23 -2.21 1.88
N ALA A 67 -5.07 -1.58 0.71
CA ALA A 67 -4.34 -2.16 -0.42
C ALA A 67 -2.85 -2.39 -0.09
N LEU A 68 -2.21 -1.43 0.58
CA LEU A 68 -0.83 -1.55 1.06
C LEU A 68 -0.68 -2.72 2.05
N ASP A 69 -1.53 -2.79 3.06
CA ASP A 69 -1.49 -3.88 4.04
C ASP A 69 -1.75 -5.25 3.40
N GLY A 70 -2.70 -5.34 2.46
CA GLY A 70 -2.95 -6.56 1.69
C GLY A 70 -1.72 -7.00 0.87
N ALA A 71 -1.08 -6.07 0.15
CA ALA A 71 0.13 -6.36 -0.61
C ALA A 71 1.30 -6.82 0.29
N ARG A 72 1.41 -6.24 1.49
CA ARG A 72 2.41 -6.64 2.50
C ARG A 72 2.17 -8.06 3.01
N GLN A 73 0.92 -8.39 3.35
CA GLN A 73 0.56 -9.74 3.82
C GLN A 73 0.90 -10.82 2.77
N VAL A 74 0.64 -10.54 1.48
CA VAL A 74 1.01 -11.46 0.39
C VAL A 74 2.53 -11.66 0.32
N ARG A 75 3.33 -10.59 0.40
CA ARG A 75 4.80 -10.69 0.38
C ARG A 75 5.34 -11.45 1.58
N GLN A 76 4.80 -11.20 2.78
CA GLN A 76 5.20 -11.92 3.99
C GLN A 76 4.88 -13.41 3.89
N ALA A 77 3.67 -13.75 3.44
CA ALA A 77 3.30 -15.14 3.22
C ALA A 77 4.21 -15.84 2.19
N GLN A 78 4.63 -15.16 1.13
CA GLN A 78 5.60 -15.69 0.16
C GLN A 78 6.99 -15.87 0.77
N ALA A 79 7.45 -14.92 1.58
CA ALA A 79 8.74 -15.01 2.27
C ALA A 79 8.78 -16.19 3.27
N ASP A 80 7.69 -16.40 4.00
CA ASP A 80 7.58 -17.50 4.97
C ASP A 80 7.54 -18.87 4.27
N GLN A 81 6.81 -18.99 3.15
CA GLN A 81 6.83 -20.19 2.31
C GLN A 81 8.22 -20.50 1.76
N SER A 82 8.97 -19.46 1.35
CA SER A 82 10.33 -19.61 0.83
C SER A 82 11.34 -20.05 1.90
N ARG A 83 11.11 -19.70 3.18
CA ARG A 83 11.94 -20.13 4.31
C ARG A 83 11.60 -21.53 4.81
N GLY A 84 10.38 -22.01 4.55
CA GLY A 84 9.89 -23.32 4.99
C GLY A 84 10.30 -24.51 4.12
N HIS A 85 10.98 -24.29 2.98
CA HIS A 85 11.49 -25.37 2.14
C HIS A 85 12.96 -25.65 2.49
N PRO A 86 13.28 -26.69 3.29
CA PRO A 86 14.67 -27.12 3.42
C PRO A 86 15.16 -27.58 2.03
N PRO A 87 16.41 -27.27 1.64
CA PRO A 87 16.97 -27.86 0.44
C PRO A 87 16.98 -29.38 0.65
N ASP A 88 16.35 -30.11 -0.26
CA ASP A 88 16.48 -31.56 -0.33
C ASP A 88 17.97 -31.90 -0.29
N GLY A 89 18.43 -32.45 0.84
CA GLY A 89 19.79 -32.93 1.01
C GLY A 89 20.09 -33.99 -0.05
N PRO A 90 21.36 -34.14 -0.46
CA PRO A 90 21.71 -35.00 -1.58
C PRO A 90 21.23 -36.43 -1.30
N ARG A 91 20.41 -36.97 -2.21
CA ARG A 91 20.15 -38.41 -2.24
C ARG A 91 21.48 -39.10 -2.53
N ALA A 92 21.79 -40.06 -1.66
CA ALA A 92 22.98 -40.89 -1.62
C ALA A 92 23.37 -41.47 -3.00
#